data_AF-A0A3G2G7J0-F1
#
_entry.id   AF-A0A3G2G7J0-F1
#
_cell.length_a   1.000
_cell.length_b   1.000
_cell.length_c   1.000
_cell.angle_alpha   90.00
_cell.angle_beta   90.00
_cell.angle_gamma   90.00
#
_symmetry.space_group_name_H-M   'P 1'
#
loop_
_entity.id
_entity.type
_entity.pdbx_description
1 polymer ?
#
loop_
_entity_poly.entity_id
_entity_poly.type
_entity_poly.pdbx_seq_one_letter_code
_entity_poly.pdbx_strand_id
1 'polypeptide(L)'
;MKNFILIFLIIFVIVACEEEKNNGFDTEEKSIEYVLEKSPMIDKNLKQVRQVNLDSLSITLFRNSKKVDYDEVLVFQKNNQFYAIPFLSNMYFDYWEFRNETQLQLYAKTNTTFEQQFKDVVRELKLKPDEVRLLFDELMLSILHTETNLHFKPQILENFVYSTERVDKYKIEESEVCIARTKRIFEEIKKDSQKIRRYEKYFLDSENGRVYQLITTSHLSGKFSFQIKIYRIDCFSYPLNI
;
A
#
# COMPACT_ATOMS: atom_id res chain seq x y z
N MET A 1 -47.74 5.50 -30.19
CA MET A 1 -47.06 4.70 -29.14
C MET A 1 -45.68 4.18 -29.55
N LYS A 2 -45.42 3.75 -30.79
CA LYS A 2 -44.08 3.29 -31.24
C LYS A 2 -42.96 4.34 -31.11
N ASN A 3 -43.25 5.63 -31.34
CA ASN A 3 -42.22 6.68 -31.28
C ASN A 3 -41.77 7.05 -29.86
N PHE A 4 -42.60 6.82 -28.84
CA PHE A 4 -42.23 7.09 -27.44
C PHE A 4 -41.28 6.02 -26.86
N ILE A 5 -41.42 4.77 -27.31
CA ILE A 5 -40.55 3.66 -26.90
C ILE A 5 -39.13 3.85 -27.45
N LEU A 6 -39.00 4.38 -28.68
CA LEU A 6 -37.70 4.65 -29.30
C LEU A 6 -36.93 5.74 -28.56
N ILE A 7 -37.63 6.80 -28.11
CA ILE A 7 -37.01 7.89 -27.32
C ILE A 7 -36.54 7.38 -25.96
N PHE A 8 -37.33 6.51 -25.30
CA PHE A 8 -36.94 5.91 -24.02
C PHE A 8 -35.72 4.99 -24.13
N LEU A 9 -35.61 4.23 -25.22
CA LEU A 9 -34.45 3.38 -25.51
C LEU A 9 -33.19 4.19 -25.80
N ILE A 10 -33.30 5.32 -26.51
CA ILE A 10 -32.16 6.20 -26.78
C ILE A 10 -31.67 6.89 -25.49
N ILE A 11 -32.59 7.34 -24.63
CA ILE A 11 -32.23 7.93 -23.33
C ILE A 11 -31.55 6.89 -22.42
N PHE A 12 -32.00 5.64 -22.42
CA PHE A 12 -31.37 4.57 -21.63
C PHE A 12 -29.95 4.24 -22.10
N VAL A 13 -29.68 4.31 -23.40
CA VAL A 13 -28.33 4.09 -23.96
C VAL A 13 -27.39 5.25 -23.62
N ILE A 14 -27.89 6.49 -23.56
CA ILE A 14 -27.07 7.67 -23.20
C ILE A 14 -26.75 7.70 -21.69
N VAL A 15 -27.65 7.23 -20.83
CA VAL A 15 -27.41 7.17 -19.36
C VAL A 15 -26.57 5.95 -18.97
N ALA A 16 -26.49 4.90 -19.80
CA ALA A 16 -25.71 3.69 -19.53
C ALA A 16 -24.22 3.78 -19.89
N CYS A 17 -23.76 4.89 -20.47
CA CYS A 17 -22.34 5.24 -20.47
C CYS A 17 -22.04 6.16 -19.27
N GLU A 18 -21.98 5.57 -18.07
CA GLU A 18 -21.08 6.15 -17.06
C GLU A 18 -19.67 5.94 -17.61
N GLU A 19 -19.09 6.99 -18.20
CA GLU A 19 -17.65 7.05 -18.38
C GLU A 19 -17.03 6.72 -17.02
N GLU A 20 -16.17 5.70 -16.96
CA GLU A 20 -15.27 5.52 -15.81
C GLU A 20 -14.56 6.87 -15.62
N LYS A 21 -14.96 7.60 -14.57
CA LYS A 21 -14.33 8.87 -14.23
C LYS A 21 -12.86 8.59 -13.97
N ASN A 22 -12.04 8.93 -14.95
CA ASN A 22 -10.60 8.91 -14.83
C ASN A 22 -10.24 10.02 -13.83
N ASN A 23 -9.89 9.62 -12.62
CA ASN A 23 -9.45 10.51 -11.53
C ASN A 23 -7.94 10.76 -11.58
N GLY A 24 -7.25 10.31 -12.63
CA GLY A 24 -5.87 10.72 -12.90
C GLY A 24 -5.77 12.25 -12.99
N PHE A 25 -4.73 12.82 -12.40
CA PHE A 25 -4.48 14.25 -12.36
C PHE A 25 -3.50 14.65 -13.47
N ASP A 26 -3.63 15.87 -13.97
CA ASP A 26 -2.73 16.47 -14.97
C ASP A 26 -1.43 17.03 -14.38
N THR A 27 -1.37 17.18 -13.06
CA THR A 27 -0.22 17.71 -12.33
C THR A 27 0.02 16.94 -11.03
N GLU A 28 1.28 16.90 -10.59
CA GLU A 28 1.68 16.27 -9.32
C GLU A 28 1.01 16.99 -8.13
N GLU A 29 1.00 18.32 -8.16
CA GLU A 29 0.48 19.17 -7.07
C GLU A 29 -1.00 18.89 -6.81
N LYS A 30 -1.83 18.85 -7.86
CA LYS A 30 -3.26 18.54 -7.71
C LYS A 30 -3.48 17.14 -7.16
N SER A 31 -2.63 16.20 -7.53
CA SER A 31 -2.72 14.83 -7.03
C SER A 31 -2.39 14.76 -5.54
N ILE A 32 -1.34 15.45 -5.11
CA ILE A 32 -0.97 15.57 -3.69
C ILE A 32 -2.07 16.30 -2.90
N GLU A 33 -2.59 17.42 -3.41
CA GLU A 33 -3.66 18.19 -2.76
C GLU A 33 -4.90 17.32 -2.49
N TYR A 34 -5.31 16.52 -3.47
CA TYR A 34 -6.41 15.57 -3.31
C TYR A 34 -6.17 14.55 -2.18
N VAL A 35 -4.94 14.04 -2.03
CA VAL A 35 -4.58 13.16 -0.91
C VAL A 35 -4.66 13.92 0.41
N LEU A 36 -4.09 15.13 0.48
CA LEU A 36 -4.08 15.95 1.69
C LEU A 36 -5.48 16.38 2.16
N GLU A 37 -6.42 16.60 1.22
CA GLU A 37 -7.83 16.86 1.54
C GLU A 37 -8.51 15.66 2.18
N LYS A 38 -8.22 14.45 1.69
CA LYS A 38 -8.81 13.20 2.20
C LYS A 38 -8.09 12.62 3.41
N SER A 39 -6.83 13.00 3.59
CA SER A 39 -5.92 12.50 4.63
C SER A 39 -5.36 13.67 5.44
N PRO A 40 -6.20 14.41 6.20
CA PRO A 40 -5.80 15.64 6.88
C PRO A 40 -4.76 15.45 8.00
N MET A 41 -4.48 14.21 8.39
CA MET A 41 -3.39 13.86 9.30
C MET A 41 -2.00 14.05 8.69
N ILE A 42 -1.88 13.95 7.36
CA ILE A 42 -0.63 14.15 6.65
C ILE A 42 -0.28 15.64 6.70
N ASP A 43 0.97 15.94 7.05
CA ASP A 43 1.44 17.32 7.12
C ASP A 43 1.60 17.92 5.72
N LYS A 44 1.16 19.16 5.52
CA LYS A 44 1.22 19.84 4.22
C LYS A 44 2.64 20.23 3.80
N ASN A 45 3.58 20.38 4.73
CA ASN A 45 4.97 20.73 4.43
C ASN A 45 5.76 19.50 3.96
N LEU A 46 5.33 18.95 2.83
CA LEU A 46 5.99 17.83 2.18
C LEU A 46 7.16 18.29 1.32
N LYS A 47 8.21 17.48 1.29
CA LYS A 47 9.31 17.61 0.34
C LYS A 47 9.54 16.28 -0.34
N GLN A 48 9.90 16.33 -1.61
CA GLN A 48 10.40 15.16 -2.33
C GLN A 48 11.67 14.66 -1.64
N VAL A 49 11.67 13.39 -1.25
CA VAL A 49 12.82 12.73 -0.61
C VAL A 49 13.45 11.70 -1.52
N ARG A 50 12.64 11.04 -2.36
CA ARG A 50 13.13 10.04 -3.30
C ARG A 50 12.28 9.98 -4.54
N GLN A 51 12.90 9.65 -5.66
CA GLN A 51 12.21 9.39 -6.92
C GLN A 51 12.90 8.25 -7.66
N VAL A 52 12.10 7.41 -8.28
CA VAL A 52 12.53 6.36 -9.18
C VAL A 52 11.84 6.60 -10.51
N ASN A 53 12.64 6.71 -11.57
CA ASN A 53 12.15 6.85 -12.93
C ASN A 53 12.36 5.53 -13.67
N LEU A 54 11.26 4.96 -14.14
CA LEU A 54 11.18 3.86 -15.08
C LEU A 54 10.84 4.43 -16.46
N ASP A 55 11.01 3.67 -17.53
CA ASP A 55 10.86 4.16 -18.91
C ASP A 55 9.61 5.04 -19.14
N SER A 56 8.44 4.59 -18.70
CA SER A 56 7.16 5.29 -18.85
C SER A 56 6.46 5.60 -17.53
N LEU A 57 7.07 5.22 -16.40
CA LEU A 57 6.49 5.28 -15.06
C LEU A 57 7.44 5.97 -14.09
N SER A 58 6.92 6.71 -13.12
CA SER A 58 7.74 7.17 -12.01
C SER A 58 7.03 6.98 -10.68
N ILE A 59 7.82 6.84 -9.62
CA ILE A 59 7.35 6.82 -8.24
C ILE A 59 8.14 7.88 -7.49
N THR A 60 7.45 8.78 -6.82
CA THR A 60 8.05 9.83 -6.00
C THR A 60 7.52 9.73 -4.57
N LEU A 61 8.43 9.78 -3.59
CA LEU A 61 8.09 9.81 -2.18
C LEU A 61 8.23 11.23 -1.62
N PHE A 62 7.14 11.70 -1.01
CA PHE A 62 7.04 12.98 -0.35
C PHE A 62 6.89 12.79 1.17
N ARG A 63 7.78 13.42 1.95
CA ARG A 63 7.83 13.35 3.42
C ARG A 63 8.04 14.74 4.02
N ASN A 64 7.49 14.97 5.20
CA ASN A 64 7.89 16.10 6.03
C ASN A 64 9.14 15.74 6.86
N SER A 65 10.30 16.29 6.49
CA SER A 65 11.59 16.06 7.17
C SER A 65 11.64 16.43 8.67
N LYS A 66 10.65 17.19 9.18
CA LYS A 66 10.59 17.62 10.58
C LYS A 66 9.72 16.69 11.44
N LYS A 67 8.94 15.78 10.85
CA LYS A 67 8.12 14.83 11.59
C LYS A 67 8.86 13.51 11.77
N VAL A 68 8.72 12.94 12.96
CA VAL A 68 9.24 11.60 13.31
C VAL A 68 8.25 10.50 12.87
N ASP A 69 6.96 10.83 12.75
CA ASP A 69 5.93 9.94 12.18
C ASP A 69 5.88 10.07 10.65
N TYR A 70 5.89 8.92 9.96
CA TYR A 70 6.02 8.81 8.51
C TYR A 70 4.67 8.89 7.76
N ASP A 71 3.78 9.81 8.14
CA ASP A 71 2.57 10.07 7.35
C ASP A 71 2.96 10.84 6.07
N GLU A 72 3.06 10.10 4.97
CA GLU A 72 3.72 10.48 3.72
C GLU A 72 2.77 10.40 2.53
N VAL A 73 3.27 10.84 1.37
CA VAL A 73 2.55 10.72 0.10
C VAL A 73 3.45 10.03 -0.93
N LEU A 74 2.91 9.00 -1.57
CA LEU A 74 3.50 8.37 -2.75
C LEU A 74 2.79 8.92 -3.98
N VAL A 75 3.55 9.46 -4.93
CA VAL A 75 3.03 9.92 -6.22
C VAL A 75 3.49 8.97 -7.30
N PHE A 76 2.55 8.50 -8.11
CA PHE A 76 2.80 7.67 -9.27
C PHE A 76 2.52 8.47 -10.54
N GLN A 77 3.35 8.32 -11.54
CA GLN A 77 3.19 9.00 -12.84
C GLN A 77 3.20 8.01 -13.99
N LYS A 78 2.35 8.23 -15.00
CA LYS A 78 2.45 7.58 -16.32
C LYS A 78 1.98 8.53 -17.41
N ASN A 79 2.76 8.73 -18.48
CA ASN A 79 2.35 9.51 -19.67
C ASN A 79 1.67 10.87 -19.32
N ASN A 80 2.28 11.63 -18.41
CA ASN A 80 1.77 12.93 -17.90
C ASN A 80 0.48 12.86 -17.07
N GLN A 81 0.05 11.68 -16.65
CA GLN A 81 -0.98 11.51 -15.62
C GLN A 81 -0.33 11.18 -14.29
N PHE A 82 -0.86 11.77 -13.22
CA PHE A 82 -0.39 11.61 -11.86
C PHE A 82 -1.48 11.00 -11.00
N TYR A 83 -1.10 10.13 -10.07
CA TYR A 83 -2.00 9.63 -9.04
C TYR A 83 -1.22 9.43 -7.74
N ALA A 84 -1.62 10.15 -6.71
CA ALA A 84 -1.02 10.10 -5.39
C ALA A 84 -1.87 9.25 -4.44
N ILE A 85 -1.21 8.57 -3.52
CA ILE A 85 -1.85 7.82 -2.44
C ILE A 85 -1.18 8.18 -1.11
N PRO A 86 -1.92 8.14 0.01
CA PRO A 86 -1.32 8.29 1.33
C PRO A 86 -0.41 7.08 1.62
N PHE A 87 0.69 7.28 2.34
CA PHE A 87 1.52 6.22 2.91
C PHE A 87 1.63 6.47 4.40
N LEU A 88 0.81 5.78 5.19
CA LEU A 88 0.54 6.16 6.57
C LEU A 88 1.38 5.39 7.60
N SER A 89 1.52 5.95 8.79
CA SER A 89 2.07 5.24 9.94
C SER A 89 1.28 3.96 10.29
N ASN A 90 1.93 2.99 10.94
CA ASN A 90 1.27 1.77 11.45
C ASN A 90 0.13 2.05 12.44
N MET A 91 -0.01 3.30 12.90
CA MET A 91 -1.12 3.78 13.73
C MET A 91 -2.48 3.73 13.03
N TYR A 92 -2.50 3.68 11.70
CA TYR A 92 -3.71 3.56 10.88
C TYR A 92 -3.97 2.09 10.53
N PHE A 93 -4.36 1.31 11.53
CA PHE A 93 -4.53 -0.15 11.44
C PHE A 93 -5.54 -0.58 10.36
N ASP A 94 -6.62 0.19 10.18
CA ASP A 94 -7.63 -0.07 9.16
C ASP A 94 -7.10 0.16 7.74
N TYR A 95 -6.24 1.17 7.57
CA TYR A 95 -5.62 1.44 6.28
C TYR A 95 -4.72 0.29 5.83
N TRP A 96 -3.97 -0.28 6.77
CA TRP A 96 -3.06 -1.38 6.49
C TRP A 96 -3.74 -2.75 6.44
N GLU A 97 -4.91 -2.91 7.08
CA GLU A 97 -5.62 -4.19 7.24
C GLU A 97 -4.68 -5.34 7.68
N PHE A 98 -3.88 -5.09 8.72
CA PHE A 98 -2.87 -6.04 9.18
C PHE A 98 -3.46 -7.42 9.46
N ARG A 99 -2.98 -8.44 8.74
CA ARG A 99 -3.52 -9.81 8.78
C ARG A 99 -3.36 -10.51 10.13
N ASN A 100 -2.39 -10.06 10.90
CA ASN A 100 -1.93 -10.69 12.13
C ASN A 100 -2.19 -9.82 13.36
N GLU A 101 -3.05 -8.81 13.23
CA GLU A 101 -3.35 -7.84 14.27
C GLU A 101 -4.84 -7.84 14.58
N THR A 102 -5.16 -7.83 15.87
CA THR A 102 -6.54 -7.81 16.39
C THR A 102 -6.84 -6.53 17.14
N GLN A 103 -5.84 -5.66 17.31
CA GLN A 103 -6.00 -4.42 18.04
C GLN A 103 -7.02 -3.49 17.35
N LEU A 104 -7.95 -2.94 18.13
CA LEU A 104 -8.97 -2.01 17.64
C LEU A 104 -8.32 -0.66 17.35
N GLN A 105 -8.54 -0.12 16.15
CA GLN A 105 -8.06 1.19 15.74
C GLN A 105 -8.41 2.30 16.75
N LEU A 106 -7.43 3.15 17.07
CA LEU A 106 -7.63 4.35 17.90
C LEU A 106 -7.72 5.66 17.12
N TYR A 107 -7.12 5.72 15.93
CA TYR A 107 -7.19 6.89 15.07
C TYR A 107 -8.50 6.92 14.28
N ALA A 108 -8.85 8.07 13.72
CA ALA A 108 -10.01 8.15 12.84
C ALA A 108 -9.86 7.19 11.64
N LYS A 109 -10.97 6.56 11.24
CA LYS A 109 -11.01 5.67 10.09
C LYS A 109 -10.59 6.39 8.82
N THR A 110 -9.76 5.74 8.03
CA THR A 110 -9.21 6.24 6.76
C THR A 110 -10.15 6.02 5.58
N ASN A 111 -11.21 5.20 5.75
CA ASN A 111 -12.22 4.87 4.74
C ASN A 111 -11.68 4.20 3.46
N THR A 112 -10.43 3.76 3.48
CA THR A 112 -9.74 3.09 2.37
C THR A 112 -8.63 2.20 2.92
N THR A 113 -7.95 1.45 2.06
CA THR A 113 -6.85 0.58 2.46
C THR A 113 -5.68 0.77 1.49
N PHE A 114 -4.46 0.40 1.90
CA PHE A 114 -3.30 0.46 1.01
C PHE A 114 -3.51 -0.36 -0.26
N GLU A 115 -4.09 -1.58 -0.13
CA GLU A 115 -4.41 -2.41 -1.28
C GLU A 115 -5.40 -1.70 -2.22
N GLN A 116 -6.44 -1.06 -1.68
CA GLN A 116 -7.42 -0.34 -2.49
C GLN A 116 -6.82 0.88 -3.18
N GLN A 117 -6.02 1.69 -2.46
CA GLN A 117 -5.31 2.84 -3.02
C GLN A 117 -4.35 2.42 -4.14
N PHE A 118 -3.63 1.31 -3.96
CA PHE A 118 -2.74 0.79 -5.01
C PHE A 118 -3.53 0.25 -6.22
N LYS A 119 -4.71 -0.36 -6.01
CA LYS A 119 -5.62 -0.71 -7.12
C LYS A 119 -6.14 0.51 -7.86
N ASP A 120 -6.40 1.60 -7.14
CA ASP A 120 -6.78 2.87 -7.76
C ASP A 120 -5.64 3.41 -8.63
N VAL A 121 -4.37 3.39 -8.17
CA VAL A 121 -3.20 3.72 -9.02
C VAL A 121 -3.19 2.89 -10.31
N VAL A 122 -3.40 1.57 -10.21
CA VAL A 122 -3.43 0.67 -11.37
C VAL A 122 -4.54 1.03 -12.36
N ARG A 123 -5.73 1.35 -11.85
CA ARG A 123 -6.89 1.73 -12.67
C ARG A 123 -6.67 3.08 -13.34
N GLU A 124 -6.36 4.11 -12.57
CA GLU A 124 -6.32 5.50 -13.02
C GLU A 124 -5.14 5.75 -13.98
N LEU A 125 -3.99 5.12 -13.74
CA LEU A 125 -2.84 5.17 -14.65
C LEU A 125 -2.89 4.10 -15.75
N LYS A 126 -3.97 3.31 -15.83
CA LYS A 126 -4.17 2.27 -16.86
C LYS A 126 -2.95 1.35 -17.00
N LEU A 127 -2.49 0.81 -15.87
CA LEU A 127 -1.30 -0.02 -15.82
C LEU A 127 -1.57 -1.42 -16.39
N LYS A 128 -0.66 -1.89 -17.24
CA LYS A 128 -0.64 -3.25 -17.76
C LYS A 128 -0.16 -4.21 -16.67
N PRO A 129 -0.53 -5.51 -16.72
CA PRO A 129 -0.13 -6.50 -15.72
C PRO A 129 1.38 -6.51 -15.37
N ASP A 130 2.25 -6.42 -16.38
CA ASP A 130 3.69 -6.41 -16.17
C ASP A 130 4.19 -5.09 -15.58
N GLU A 131 3.55 -3.96 -15.92
CA GLU A 131 3.80 -2.66 -15.30
C GLU A 131 3.41 -2.66 -13.82
N VAL A 132 2.30 -3.32 -13.44
CA VAL A 132 1.90 -3.42 -12.02
C VAL A 132 2.96 -4.14 -11.19
N ARG A 133 3.48 -5.26 -11.71
CA ARG A 133 4.52 -6.04 -11.04
C ARG A 133 5.82 -5.24 -10.90
N LEU A 134 6.26 -4.61 -11.99
CA LEU A 134 7.44 -3.77 -12.00
C LEU A 134 7.30 -2.59 -11.02
N LEU A 135 6.17 -1.88 -11.07
CA LEU A 135 5.92 -0.73 -10.21
C LEU A 135 5.90 -1.11 -8.72
N PHE A 136 5.28 -2.25 -8.38
CA PHE A 136 5.27 -2.71 -6.99
C PHE A 136 6.66 -3.17 -6.53
N ASP A 137 7.40 -3.90 -7.36
CA ASP A 137 8.77 -4.31 -7.04
C ASP A 137 9.67 -3.08 -6.81
N GLU A 138 9.56 -2.04 -7.65
CA GLU A 138 10.33 -0.79 -7.54
C GLU A 138 9.91 0.09 -6.37
N LEU A 139 8.61 0.15 -6.06
CA LEU A 139 8.12 0.77 -4.82
C LEU A 139 8.81 0.11 -3.61
N MET A 140 8.80 -1.22 -3.57
CA MET A 140 9.35 -1.95 -2.43
C MET A 140 10.88 -1.85 -2.34
N LEU A 141 11.59 -2.01 -3.45
CA LEU A 141 13.05 -2.04 -3.48
C LEU A 141 13.67 -0.66 -3.45
N SER A 142 13.22 0.23 -4.32
CA SER A 142 13.91 1.48 -4.62
C SER A 142 13.35 2.63 -3.78
N ILE A 143 12.03 2.64 -3.52
CA ILE A 143 11.40 3.68 -2.69
C ILE A 143 11.41 3.34 -1.20
N LEU A 144 11.12 2.09 -0.83
CA LEU A 144 11.02 1.66 0.57
C LEU A 144 12.25 0.89 1.08
N HIS A 145 13.23 0.58 0.22
CA HIS A 145 14.44 -0.17 0.60
C HIS A 145 14.17 -1.47 1.35
N THR A 146 13.11 -2.18 0.99
CA THR A 146 12.74 -3.44 1.64
C THR A 146 13.70 -4.57 1.28
N GLU A 147 13.89 -5.49 2.22
CA GLU A 147 14.55 -6.76 1.91
C GLU A 147 13.57 -7.69 1.18
N THR A 148 13.99 -8.25 0.04
CA THR A 148 13.15 -9.13 -0.77
C THR A 148 13.47 -10.60 -0.52
N ASN A 149 12.65 -11.47 -1.14
CA ASN A 149 12.92 -12.91 -1.16
C ASN A 149 12.91 -13.56 0.24
N LEU A 150 12.10 -13.02 1.16
CA LEU A 150 11.95 -13.61 2.50
C LEU A 150 11.48 -15.06 2.46
N HIS A 151 10.72 -15.46 1.45
CA HIS A 151 10.36 -16.87 1.26
C HIS A 151 11.60 -17.75 1.02
N PHE A 152 12.68 -17.23 0.44
CA PHE A 152 13.94 -17.97 0.31
C PHE A 152 14.86 -17.84 1.53
N LYS A 153 14.68 -16.81 2.35
CA LYS A 153 15.52 -16.51 3.53
C LYS A 153 14.68 -16.07 4.74
N PRO A 154 13.73 -16.89 5.21
CA PRO A 154 12.80 -16.46 6.24
C PRO A 154 13.50 -16.15 7.57
N GLN A 155 14.71 -16.69 7.80
CA GLN A 155 15.51 -16.46 9.01
C GLN A 155 15.92 -14.99 9.21
N ILE A 156 15.91 -14.18 8.16
CA ILE A 156 16.12 -12.73 8.25
C ILE A 156 15.07 -12.09 9.19
N LEU A 157 13.83 -12.58 9.12
CA LEU A 157 12.73 -12.06 9.93
C LEU A 157 12.90 -12.36 11.42
N GLU A 158 13.55 -13.48 11.76
CA GLU A 158 13.75 -13.90 13.15
C GLU A 158 14.66 -12.94 13.92
N ASN A 159 15.71 -12.42 13.26
CA ASN A 159 16.65 -11.47 13.87
C ASN A 159 16.03 -10.09 14.09
N PHE A 160 15.11 -9.68 13.22
CA PHE A 160 14.55 -8.32 13.23
C PHE A 160 13.77 -8.00 14.51
N VAL A 161 13.04 -8.99 15.05
CA VAL A 161 12.20 -8.84 16.26
C VAL A 161 13.00 -8.41 17.49
N TYR A 162 14.26 -8.82 17.58
CA TYR A 162 15.10 -8.55 18.74
C TYR A 162 15.94 -7.28 18.59
N SER A 163 15.96 -6.67 17.40
CA SER A 163 16.81 -5.51 17.08
C SER A 163 16.04 -4.22 16.81
N THR A 164 14.70 -4.22 16.76
CA THR A 164 13.94 -3.01 16.45
C THR A 164 14.08 -1.98 17.57
N GLU A 165 14.60 -0.79 17.24
CA GLU A 165 14.73 0.32 18.18
C GLU A 165 13.36 0.72 18.72
N ARG A 166 13.26 0.81 20.05
CA ARG A 166 12.01 1.15 20.72
C ARG A 166 11.69 2.63 20.52
N VAL A 167 10.58 2.96 19.87
CA VAL A 167 10.16 4.36 19.75
C VAL A 167 9.44 4.75 21.04
N ASP A 168 10.07 5.64 21.82
CA ASP A 168 9.60 6.09 23.14
C ASP A 168 8.18 6.71 23.14
N LYS A 169 7.72 7.18 21.97
CA LYS A 169 6.39 7.77 21.81
C LYS A 169 5.24 6.76 21.89
N TYR A 170 5.55 5.47 21.86
CA TYR A 170 4.59 4.37 21.88
C TYR A 170 4.68 3.60 23.19
N LYS A 171 3.53 3.11 23.69
CA LYS A 171 3.48 2.12 24.75
C LYS A 171 4.15 0.87 24.21
N ILE A 172 5.24 0.46 24.82
CA ILE A 172 5.93 -0.76 24.43
C ILE A 172 4.96 -1.92 24.63
N GLU A 173 4.67 -2.65 23.55
CA GLU A 173 3.89 -3.89 23.63
C GLU A 173 4.67 -4.90 24.47
N GLU A 174 3.97 -5.76 25.22
CA GLU A 174 4.64 -6.84 25.93
C GLU A 174 5.46 -7.68 24.95
N SER A 175 6.76 -7.80 25.22
CA SER A 175 7.72 -8.41 24.29
C SER A 175 7.29 -9.81 23.84
N GLU A 176 6.65 -10.57 24.72
CA GLU A 176 6.15 -11.91 24.42
C GLU A 176 5.05 -11.92 23.36
N VAL A 177 4.15 -10.93 23.38
CA VAL A 177 3.03 -10.81 22.43
C VAL A 177 3.55 -10.49 21.03
N CYS A 178 4.46 -9.50 20.94
CA CYS A 178 5.11 -9.15 19.67
C CYS A 178 5.92 -10.33 19.10
N ILE A 179 6.74 -10.99 19.92
CA ILE A 179 7.53 -12.16 19.51
C ILE A 179 6.61 -13.27 19.02
N ALA A 180 5.52 -13.56 19.73
CA ALA A 180 4.55 -14.57 19.31
C ALA A 180 3.83 -14.20 18.00
N ARG A 181 3.53 -12.91 17.77
CA ARG A 181 2.98 -12.41 16.50
C ARG A 181 3.96 -12.62 15.36
N THR A 182 5.22 -12.21 15.51
CA THR A 182 6.20 -12.33 14.43
C THR A 182 6.62 -13.77 14.16
N LYS A 183 6.73 -14.63 15.19
CA LYS A 183 6.97 -16.08 15.02
C LYS A 183 5.89 -16.74 14.16
N ARG A 184 4.61 -16.36 14.33
CA ARG A 184 3.52 -16.89 13.49
C ARG A 184 3.69 -16.51 12.02
N ILE A 185 4.09 -15.28 11.74
CA ILE A 185 4.36 -14.81 10.37
C ILE A 185 5.55 -15.56 9.77
N PHE A 186 6.62 -15.73 10.54
CA PHE A 186 7.80 -16.50 10.12
C PHE A 186 7.42 -17.92 9.71
N GLU A 187 6.63 -18.63 10.53
CA GLU A 187 6.17 -19.99 10.20
C GLU A 187 5.22 -20.00 9.00
N GLU A 188 4.39 -18.96 8.80
CA GLU A 188 3.56 -18.81 7.60
C GLU A 188 4.42 -18.67 6.33
N ILE A 189 5.40 -17.76 6.33
CA ILE A 189 6.32 -17.54 5.20
C ILE A 189 7.13 -18.81 4.90
N LYS A 190 7.63 -19.48 5.94
CA LYS A 190 8.39 -20.74 5.82
C LYS A 190 7.53 -21.89 5.29
N LYS A 191 6.23 -21.91 5.60
CA LYS A 191 5.30 -22.88 5.01
C LYS A 191 5.01 -22.56 3.55
N ASP A 192 4.88 -21.28 3.22
CA ASP A 192 4.61 -20.83 1.85
C ASP A 192 5.83 -21.01 0.94
N SER A 193 7.05 -20.87 1.47
CA SER A 193 8.29 -21.15 0.73
C SER A 193 8.46 -22.61 0.32
N GLN A 194 7.83 -23.55 1.04
CA GLN A 194 7.82 -24.96 0.69
C GLN A 194 6.84 -25.29 -0.43
N LYS A 195 5.93 -24.36 -0.76
CA LYS A 195 4.99 -24.53 -1.87
C LYS A 195 5.67 -24.10 -3.17
N ILE A 196 5.43 -24.83 -4.26
CA ILE A 196 5.89 -24.47 -5.62
C ILE A 196 5.03 -23.32 -6.18
N ARG A 197 4.80 -22.25 -5.40
CA ARG A 197 3.99 -21.11 -5.82
C ARG A 197 4.91 -19.95 -6.21
N ARG A 198 5.23 -19.86 -7.50
CA ARG A 198 6.06 -18.78 -8.10
C ARG A 198 5.39 -17.39 -8.11
N TYR A 199 4.23 -17.24 -7.47
CA TYR A 199 3.36 -16.08 -7.63
C TYR A 199 3.21 -15.21 -6.39
N GLU A 200 3.86 -15.61 -5.31
CA GLU A 200 3.82 -14.93 -4.02
C GLU A 200 5.22 -14.35 -3.74
N LYS A 201 5.31 -13.03 -3.56
CA LYS A 201 6.55 -12.35 -3.17
C LYS A 201 6.37 -11.69 -1.82
N TYR A 202 7.39 -11.80 -0.98
CA TYR A 202 7.42 -11.20 0.35
C TYR A 202 8.54 -10.15 0.43
N PHE A 203 8.21 -9.03 1.05
CA PHE A 203 9.07 -7.86 1.22
C PHE A 203 9.10 -7.46 2.69
N LEU A 204 10.28 -7.38 3.30
CA LEU A 204 10.49 -6.94 4.68
C LEU A 204 10.84 -5.45 4.68
N ASP A 205 9.93 -4.67 5.23
CA ASP A 205 10.10 -3.25 5.49
C ASP A 205 10.46 -3.07 6.96
N SER A 206 11.75 -3.23 7.23
CA SER A 206 12.33 -3.11 8.56
C SER A 206 12.19 -1.70 9.10
N GLU A 207 12.41 -0.67 8.27
CA GLU A 207 12.29 0.74 8.68
C GLU A 207 10.89 1.03 9.25
N ASN A 208 9.85 0.47 8.64
CA ASN A 208 8.49 0.72 9.08
C ASN A 208 7.84 -0.43 9.85
N GLY A 209 8.58 -1.50 10.16
CA GLY A 209 8.05 -2.64 10.91
C GLY A 209 6.90 -3.37 10.21
N ARG A 210 6.99 -3.56 8.89
CA ARG A 210 5.96 -4.20 8.05
C ARG A 210 6.54 -5.35 7.22
N VAL A 211 5.69 -6.33 6.89
CA VAL A 211 5.94 -7.30 5.81
C VAL A 211 4.81 -7.20 4.80
N TYR A 212 5.16 -7.06 3.52
CA TYR A 212 4.19 -7.09 2.42
C TYR A 212 4.24 -8.43 1.70
N GLN A 213 3.08 -9.00 1.37
CA GLN A 213 2.94 -10.15 0.50
C GLN A 213 2.16 -9.72 -0.76
N LEU A 214 2.83 -9.74 -1.91
CA LEU A 214 2.19 -9.58 -3.22
C LEU A 214 1.80 -10.95 -3.76
N ILE A 215 0.51 -11.16 -4.03
CA ILE A 215 -0.04 -12.38 -4.63
C ILE A 215 -0.58 -12.03 -6.01
N THR A 216 -0.13 -12.70 -7.07
CA THR A 216 -0.64 -12.48 -8.44
C THR A 216 -1.25 -13.74 -9.04
N THR A 217 -2.33 -13.61 -9.82
CA THR A 217 -3.00 -14.75 -10.47
C THR A 217 -3.15 -14.49 -11.97
N SER A 218 -2.07 -14.62 -12.76
CA SER A 218 -2.10 -14.20 -14.18
C SER A 218 -2.43 -15.28 -15.21
N HIS A 219 -2.65 -16.56 -14.85
CA HIS A 219 -2.71 -17.62 -15.88
C HIS A 219 -4.01 -18.44 -15.99
N LEU A 220 -4.89 -18.46 -14.99
CA LEU A 220 -6.04 -19.39 -15.03
C LEU A 220 -7.31 -18.81 -15.66
N SER A 221 -7.47 -17.48 -15.73
CA SER A 221 -8.72 -16.82 -16.17
C SER A 221 -8.52 -15.80 -17.31
N GLY A 222 -7.29 -15.62 -17.81
CA GLY A 222 -6.94 -14.58 -18.79
C GLY A 222 -7.02 -13.15 -18.25
N LYS A 223 -7.46 -12.95 -16.99
CA LYS A 223 -7.51 -11.64 -16.32
C LYS A 223 -6.43 -11.57 -15.25
N PHE A 224 -5.61 -10.54 -15.32
CA PHE A 224 -4.66 -10.23 -14.26
C PHE A 224 -5.42 -9.72 -13.03
N SER A 225 -5.17 -10.35 -11.89
CA SER A 225 -5.53 -9.83 -10.59
C SER A 225 -4.38 -10.00 -9.62
N PHE A 226 -4.34 -9.11 -8.63
CA PHE A 226 -3.38 -9.14 -7.56
C PHE A 226 -4.05 -8.82 -6.22
N GLN A 227 -3.41 -9.26 -5.15
CA GLN A 227 -3.74 -8.93 -3.77
C GLN A 227 -2.45 -8.53 -3.05
N ILE A 228 -2.56 -7.55 -2.15
CA ILE A 228 -1.48 -7.12 -1.27
C ILE A 228 -1.93 -7.44 0.15
N LYS A 229 -1.24 -8.37 0.83
CA LYS A 229 -1.43 -8.57 2.27
C LYS A 229 -0.30 -7.91 3.04
N ILE A 230 -0.61 -7.44 4.23
CA ILE A 230 0.31 -6.64 5.02
C ILE A 230 0.28 -7.21 6.44
N TYR A 231 1.47 -7.37 7.01
CA TYR A 231 1.68 -7.92 8.32
C TYR A 231 2.51 -6.95 9.15
N ARG A 232 2.16 -6.83 10.42
CA ARG A 232 2.85 -5.96 11.37
C ARG A 232 3.91 -6.75 12.14
N ILE A 233 5.13 -6.22 12.23
CA ILE A 233 6.27 -6.89 12.89
C ILE A 233 7.01 -6.02 13.90
N ASP A 234 6.62 -4.75 14.07
CA ASP A 234 7.11 -3.90 15.16
C ASP A 234 6.54 -4.34 16.53
N CYS A 235 7.19 -3.92 17.62
CA CYS A 235 6.80 -4.23 19.01
C CYS A 235 6.28 -3.00 19.76
N PHE A 236 5.51 -2.17 19.08
CA PHE A 236 4.87 -1.00 19.66
C PHE A 236 3.38 -1.22 19.87
N SER A 237 2.81 -0.52 20.83
CA SER A 237 1.38 -0.33 20.97
C SER A 237 1.12 1.18 21.09
N TYR A 238 -0.12 1.57 21.33
CA TYR A 238 -0.56 2.98 21.29
C TYR A 238 0.30 3.96 22.09
N PRO A 239 0.25 5.27 21.81
CA PRO A 239 0.94 6.27 22.61
C PRO A 239 0.75 6.06 24.11
N LEU A 240 1.77 6.38 24.90
CA LEU A 240 1.68 6.45 26.36
C LEU A 240 0.76 7.64 26.75
N ASN A 241 -0.54 7.45 26.57
CA ASN A 241 -1.66 8.35 26.85
C ASN A 241 -1.77 9.61 25.98
N ILE A 242 -3.00 9.86 25.53
CA ILE A 242 -3.62 11.20 25.57
C ILE A 242 -4.40 11.26 26.88
#